data_AF-A0A0C9V1Y5-F1
#
_entry.id   AF-A0A0C9V1Y5-F1
#
_cell.length_a   1.000
_cell.length_b   1.000
_cell.length_c   1.000
_cell.angle_alpha   90.00
_cell.angle_beta   90.00
_cell.angle_gamma   90.00
#
_symmetry.space_group_name_H-M   'P 1'
#
loop_
_entity.id
_entity.type
_entity.pdbx_description
1 polymer ?
#
loop_
_entity_poly.entity_id
_entity_poly.type
_entity_poly.pdbx_seq_one_letter_code
_entity_poly.pdbx_strand_id
1 'polypeptide(L)'
;MEKSPLAEAGVKVTPPDKYSGQQSFEALETFVKGMRLEGKALKWLDKTVEPRKYQGTPMDLEQVVTGLYGQYISSLARREVSNKFDFIKQGTLSVQEFTTELELYASQMVQQPDAYSLHKKFVDSL
;
A
#
# COMPACT_ATOMS: atom_id res chain seq x y z
N MET A 1 -17.34 0.53 13.12
CA MET A 1 -17.29 0.49 11.65
C MET A 1 -15.94 1.08 11.27
N GLU A 2 -14.96 0.22 11.01
CA GLU A 2 -13.59 0.65 10.69
C GLU A 2 -13.60 1.44 9.39
N LYS A 3 -12.94 2.61 9.38
CA LYS A 3 -12.78 3.41 8.17
C LYS A 3 -11.81 2.69 7.25
N SER A 4 -12.23 2.46 6.00
CA SER A 4 -11.37 1.84 4.99
C SER A 4 -10.13 2.71 4.77
N PRO A 5 -8.92 2.14 4.66
CA PRO A 5 -7.68 2.90 4.39
C PRO A 5 -7.75 3.79 3.14
N LEU A 6 -8.62 3.44 2.19
CA LEU A 6 -8.92 4.21 0.99
C LEU A 6 -9.59 5.57 1.29
N ALA A 7 -10.42 5.64 2.34
CA ALA A 7 -11.10 6.86 2.75
C ALA A 7 -10.15 7.88 3.39
N GLU A 8 -9.08 7.43 4.04
CA GLU A 8 -8.06 8.30 4.64
C GLU A 8 -7.11 8.91 3.59
N ALA A 9 -6.91 8.23 2.45
CA ALA A 9 -6.13 8.73 1.32
C ALA A 9 -6.88 9.78 0.46
N GLY A 10 -8.07 10.22 0.87
CA GLY A 10 -8.91 11.15 0.11
C GLY A 10 -9.56 10.55 -1.14
N VAL A 11 -9.47 9.23 -1.33
CA VAL A 11 -10.06 8.53 -2.47
C VAL A 11 -11.55 8.30 -2.17
N LYS A 12 -12.40 9.12 -2.78
CA LYS A 12 -13.85 9.01 -2.65
C LYS A 12 -14.36 7.87 -3.53
N VAL A 13 -14.37 6.65 -2.99
CA VAL A 13 -14.91 5.47 -3.67
C VAL A 13 -16.43 5.47 -3.54
N THR A 14 -17.12 6.00 -4.54
CA THR A 14 -18.54 5.64 -4.77
C THR A 14 -18.55 4.20 -5.30
N PRO A 15 -19.19 3.24 -4.63
CA PRO A 15 -19.29 1.88 -5.14
C PRO A 15 -20.01 1.91 -6.49
N PRO A 16 -19.52 1.21 -7.53
CA PRO A 16 -20.31 0.99 -8.72
C PRO A 16 -21.58 0.20 -8.34
N ASP A 17 -22.68 0.48 -9.03
CA ASP A 17 -23.92 -0.29 -8.91
C ASP A 17 -23.69 -1.74 -9.37
N LYS A 18 -23.19 -2.57 -8.45
CA LYS A 18 -23.01 -4.04 -8.52
C LYS A 18 -22.27 -4.57 -9.76
N TYR A 19 -21.03 -5.01 -9.53
CA TYR A 19 -20.34 -5.92 -10.45
C TYR A 19 -21.00 -7.31 -10.42
N SER A 20 -21.55 -7.76 -11.55
CA SER A 20 -22.32 -9.01 -11.67
C SER A 20 -21.45 -10.28 -11.75
N GLY A 21 -20.13 -10.18 -11.64
CA GLY A 21 -19.22 -11.32 -11.77
C GLY A 21 -18.94 -11.75 -13.21
N GLN A 22 -19.39 -10.98 -14.21
CA GLN A 22 -19.21 -11.29 -15.61
C GLN A 22 -17.73 -11.16 -16.02
N GLN A 23 -17.12 -12.26 -16.47
CA GLN A 23 -15.71 -12.34 -16.93
C GLN A 23 -15.45 -11.62 -18.26
N SER A 24 -16.06 -10.45 -18.51
CA SER A 24 -15.69 -9.64 -19.68
C SER A 24 -14.65 -8.61 -19.30
N PHE A 25 -13.60 -8.51 -20.12
CA PHE A 25 -12.56 -7.51 -19.95
C PHE A 25 -13.14 -6.08 -19.99
N GLU A 26 -14.20 -5.85 -20.77
CA GLU A 26 -14.92 -4.59 -20.81
C GLU A 26 -15.63 -4.25 -19.49
N ALA A 27 -16.21 -5.24 -18.79
CA ALA A 27 -16.81 -5.03 -17.47
C ALA A 27 -15.77 -4.72 -16.40
N LEU A 28 -14.61 -5.40 -16.45
CA LEU A 28 -13.44 -5.10 -15.63
C LEU A 28 -12.95 -3.67 -15.86
N GLU A 29 -12.76 -3.29 -17.13
CA GLU A 29 -12.29 -1.96 -17.50
C GLU A 29 -13.26 -0.87 -17.06
N THR A 30 -14.57 -1.11 -17.22
CA THR A 30 -15.62 -0.20 -16.75
C THR A 30 -15.63 -0.08 -15.22
N PHE A 31 -15.50 -1.21 -14.50
CA PHE A 31 -15.42 -1.23 -13.03
C PHE A 31 -14.22 -0.41 -12.53
N VAL A 32 -13.04 -0.64 -13.12
CA VAL A 32 -11.81 0.03 -12.71
C VAL A 32 -11.80 1.51 -13.12
N LYS A 33 -12.33 1.88 -14.29
CA LYS A 33 -12.57 3.29 -14.66
C LYS A 33 -13.55 3.96 -13.70
N GLY A 34 -14.57 3.23 -13.23
CA GLY A 34 -15.50 3.67 -12.20
C GLY A 34 -14.84 3.95 -10.84
N MET A 35 -13.73 3.29 -10.53
CA MET A 35 -12.93 3.56 -9.32
C MET A 35 -12.17 4.89 -9.36
N ARG A 36 -12.21 5.63 -10.47
CA ARG A 36 -11.52 6.93 -10.65
C ARG A 36 -10.05 6.87 -10.23
N LEU A 37 -9.33 5.84 -10.70
CA LEU A 37 -7.90 5.73 -10.43
C LEU A 37 -7.16 6.92 -11.05
N GLU A 38 -6.25 7.50 -10.28
CA GLU A 38 -5.44 8.64 -10.73
C GLU A 38 -3.94 8.37 -10.50
N GLY A 39 -3.11 9.19 -11.15
CA GLY A 39 -1.67 9.20 -10.95
C GLY A 39 -0.99 7.85 -11.22
N LYS A 40 -0.24 7.34 -10.23
CA LYS A 40 0.55 6.12 -10.40
C LYS A 40 -0.33 4.88 -10.59
N ALA A 41 -1.53 4.84 -10.00
CA ALA A 41 -2.40 3.65 -10.03
C ALA A 41 -2.97 3.45 -11.43
N LEU A 42 -3.43 4.52 -12.06
CA LEU A 42 -3.85 4.53 -13.46
C LEU A 42 -2.69 4.14 -14.39
N LYS A 43 -1.51 4.74 -14.18
CA LYS A 43 -0.32 4.43 -14.99
C LYS A 43 0.12 2.96 -14.89
N TRP A 44 -0.05 2.32 -13.73
CA TRP A 44 0.23 0.90 -13.56
C TRP A 44 -0.78 0.04 -14.32
N LEU A 45 -2.07 0.39 -14.25
CA LEU A 45 -3.15 -0.29 -14.98
C LEU A 45 -2.89 -0.27 -16.49
N ASP A 46 -2.63 0.92 -17.06
CA ASP A 46 -2.38 1.12 -18.48
C ASP A 46 -1.15 0.35 -18.98
N LYS A 47 -0.14 0.18 -18.12
CA LYS A 47 1.11 -0.51 -18.49
C LYS A 47 1.08 -2.01 -18.27
N THR A 48 0.24 -2.49 -17.36
CA THR A 48 0.31 -3.88 -16.87
C THR A 48 -0.90 -4.70 -17.29
N VAL A 49 -2.08 -4.09 -17.24
CA VAL A 49 -3.37 -4.75 -17.49
C VAL A 49 -3.77 -4.59 -18.96
N GLU A 50 -3.62 -3.40 -19.54
CA GLU A 50 -4.03 -3.18 -20.94
C GLU A 50 -3.25 -3.98 -21.99
N PRO A 51 -1.91 -4.11 -21.92
CA PRO A 51 -1.17 -4.88 -22.93
C PRO A 51 -1.52 -6.36 -22.92
N ARG A 52 -1.97 -6.88 -21.77
CA ARG A 52 -2.35 -8.29 -21.60
C ARG A 52 -3.66 -8.64 -22.31
N LYS A 53 -4.49 -7.65 -22.68
CA LYS A 53 -5.66 -7.84 -23.56
C LYS A 53 -5.27 -8.54 -24.87
N TYR A 54 -4.09 -8.22 -25.38
CA TYR A 54 -3.61 -8.67 -26.69
C TYR A 54 -2.65 -9.85 -26.62
N GLN A 55 -2.26 -10.29 -25.41
CA GLN A 55 -1.27 -11.36 -25.19
C GLN A 55 -1.90 -12.74 -24.91
N GLY A 56 -3.23 -12.85 -24.98
CA GLY A 56 -3.94 -14.15 -24.85
C GLY A 56 -4.14 -14.63 -23.41
N THR A 57 -3.71 -13.87 -22.39
CA THR A 57 -4.05 -14.13 -20.98
C THR A 57 -4.43 -12.82 -20.29
N PRO A 58 -5.68 -12.38 -20.45
CA PRO A 58 -6.20 -11.22 -19.73
C PRO A 58 -6.14 -11.49 -18.22
N MET A 59 -5.72 -10.48 -17.44
CA MET A 59 -5.84 -10.56 -15.98
C MET A 59 -7.32 -10.54 -15.59
N ASP A 60 -7.71 -11.39 -14.65
CA ASP A 60 -9.03 -11.34 -14.05
C ASP A 60 -9.16 -10.20 -13.03
N LEU A 61 -10.40 -9.91 -12.60
CA LEU A 61 -10.66 -8.84 -11.64
C LEU A 61 -9.91 -9.02 -10.32
N GLU A 62 -9.83 -10.25 -9.82
CA GLU A 62 -9.17 -10.56 -8.56
C GLU A 62 -7.67 -10.23 -8.65
N GLN A 63 -7.02 -10.56 -9.76
CA GLN A 63 -5.63 -10.24 -10.03
C GLN A 63 -5.39 -8.73 -10.18
N VAL A 64 -6.30 -8.01 -10.83
CA VAL A 64 -6.18 -6.55 -10.98
C VAL A 64 -6.37 -5.84 -9.63
N VAL A 65 -7.39 -6.23 -8.86
CA VAL A 65 -7.64 -5.68 -7.53
C VAL A 65 -6.49 -6.06 -6.59
N THR A 66 -6.04 -7.31 -6.58
CA THR A 66 -4.90 -7.77 -5.76
C THR A 66 -3.60 -7.07 -6.16
N GLY A 67 -3.38 -6.82 -7.45
CA GLY A 67 -2.23 -6.05 -7.94
C GLY A 67 -2.26 -4.60 -7.48
N LEU A 68 -3.43 -3.95 -7.55
CA LEU A 68 -3.63 -2.59 -7.02
C LEU A 68 -3.41 -2.56 -5.51
N TYR A 69 -4.04 -3.47 -4.75
CA TYR A 69 -3.86 -3.56 -3.30
C TYR A 69 -2.41 -3.86 -2.93
N GLY A 70 -1.79 -4.85 -3.57
CA GLY A 70 -0.41 -5.26 -3.31
C GLY A 70 0.62 -4.17 -3.63
N GLN A 71 0.44 -3.42 -4.73
CA GLN A 71 1.33 -2.32 -5.09
C GLN A 71 1.11 -1.09 -4.18
N TYR A 72 -0.12 -0.73 -3.87
CA TYR A 72 -0.44 0.52 -3.17
C TYR A 72 -0.51 0.38 -1.65
N ILE A 73 -1.15 -0.64 -1.11
CA ILE A 73 -1.18 -0.85 0.34
C ILE A 73 0.21 -1.24 0.84
N SER A 74 0.93 -2.13 0.14
CA SER A 74 2.29 -2.47 0.57
C SER A 74 3.22 -1.26 0.46
N SER A 75 3.14 -0.45 -0.60
CA SER A 75 4.00 0.73 -0.72
C SER A 75 3.64 1.84 0.26
N LEU A 76 2.36 2.03 0.55
CA LEU A 76 1.88 2.97 1.56
C LEU A 76 2.30 2.52 2.96
N ALA A 77 2.05 1.27 3.33
CA ALA A 77 2.47 0.69 4.61
C ALA A 77 3.99 0.75 4.78
N ARG A 78 4.78 0.40 3.74
CA ARG A 78 6.25 0.49 3.78
C ARG A 78 6.76 1.92 3.97
N ARG A 79 6.13 2.89 3.32
CA ARG A 79 6.44 4.32 3.49
C ARG A 79 6.07 4.80 4.88
N GLU A 80 4.90 4.41 5.36
CA GLU A 80 4.42 4.78 6.68
C GLU A 80 5.32 4.21 7.78
N VAL A 81 5.74 2.95 7.66
CA VAL A 81 6.69 2.31 8.59
C VAL A 81 8.05 3.00 8.56
N SER A 82 8.58 3.32 7.37
CA SER A 82 9.86 4.04 7.27
C SER A 82 9.76 5.43 7.88
N ASN A 83 8.66 6.15 7.63
CA ASN A 83 8.40 7.45 8.24
C ASN A 83 8.29 7.33 9.77
N LYS A 84 7.56 6.33 10.28
CA LYS A 84 7.43 6.08 11.72
C LYS A 84 8.80 5.81 12.34
N PHE A 85 9.64 4.99 11.70
CA PHE A 85 11.02 4.75 12.12
C PHE A 85 11.84 6.05 12.15
N ASP A 86 11.75 6.90 11.14
CA ASP A 86 12.49 8.15 11.05
C ASP A 86 12.06 9.18 12.09
N PHE A 87 10.78 9.21 12.47
CA PHE A 87 10.22 10.22 13.37
C PHE A 87 10.02 9.77 14.82
N ILE A 88 10.19 8.48 15.13
CA ILE A 88 10.02 7.98 16.50
C ILE A 88 11.01 8.67 17.46
N LYS A 89 10.53 9.01 18.65
CA LYS A 89 11.28 9.59 19.78
C LYS A 89 10.86 8.87 21.06
N GLN A 90 11.75 8.77 22.04
CA GLN A 90 11.44 8.08 23.29
C GLN A 90 10.25 8.72 24.02
N GLY A 91 10.28 10.05 24.20
CA GLY A 91 9.19 10.78 24.85
C GLY A 91 8.92 10.26 26.27
N THR A 92 7.70 9.76 26.50
CA THR A 92 7.28 9.19 27.80
C THR A 92 7.47 7.68 27.90
N LEU A 93 7.92 7.01 26.83
CA LEU A 93 8.13 5.56 26.82
C LEU A 93 9.31 5.19 27.72
N SER A 94 9.20 4.04 28.37
CA SER A 94 10.38 3.42 28.98
C SER A 94 11.39 3.05 27.89
N VAL A 95 12.65 2.94 28.29
CA VAL A 95 13.73 2.55 27.36
C VAL A 95 13.41 1.19 26.69
N GLN A 96 12.81 0.26 27.42
CA GLN A 96 12.46 -1.06 26.89
C GLN A 96 11.32 -1.00 25.86
N GLU A 97 10.26 -0.24 26.15
CA GLU A 97 9.15 -0.03 25.20
C GLU A 97 9.64 0.66 23.93
N PHE A 98 10.49 1.68 24.09
CA PHE A 98 11.05 2.41 22.96
C PHE A 98 11.94 1.52 22.07
N THR A 99 12.82 0.69 22.67
CA THR A 99 13.61 -0.28 21.91
C THR A 99 12.72 -1.27 21.16
N THR A 100 11.67 -1.77 21.81
CA THR A 100 10.74 -2.74 21.21
C THR A 100 9.99 -2.13 20.01
N GLU A 101 9.50 -0.89 20.12
CA GLU A 101 8.87 -0.21 18.99
C GLU A 101 9.85 0.09 17.85
N LEU A 102 11.08 0.49 18.19
CA LEU A 102 12.11 0.79 17.20
C LEU A 102 12.48 -0.47 16.38
N GLU A 103 12.65 -1.60 17.05
CA GLU A 103 12.88 -2.91 16.43
C GLU A 103 11.69 -3.38 15.59
N LEU A 104 10.46 -3.17 16.08
CA LEU A 104 9.24 -3.49 15.35
C LEU A 104 9.19 -2.75 14.02
N TYR A 105 9.42 -1.43 14.01
CA TYR A 105 9.43 -0.66 12.76
C TYR A 105 10.57 -1.09 11.84
N ALA A 106 11.79 -1.29 12.37
CA ALA A 106 12.91 -1.78 11.58
C ALA A 106 12.60 -3.12 10.89
N SER A 107 11.93 -4.06 11.58
CA SER A 107 11.57 -5.37 11.03
C SER A 107 10.59 -5.31 9.85
N GLN A 108 9.77 -4.26 9.80
CA GLN A 108 8.72 -4.04 8.79
C GLN A 108 9.22 -3.25 7.58
N MET A 109 10.44 -2.71 7.63
CA MET A 109 11.06 -1.99 6.50
C MET A 109 11.51 -2.94 5.40
N VAL A 110 11.48 -2.47 4.14
CA VAL A 110 11.99 -3.23 2.98
C VAL A 110 13.49 -3.44 3.08
N GLN A 111 14.19 -2.40 3.49
CA GLN A 111 15.60 -2.46 3.82
C GLN A 111 15.73 -2.24 5.31
N GLN A 112 16.04 -3.32 6.02
CA GLN A 112 16.26 -3.25 7.45
C GLN A 112 17.57 -2.50 7.72
N PRO A 113 17.58 -1.57 8.67
CA PRO A 113 18.81 -0.93 9.10
C PRO A 113 19.75 -1.98 9.69
N ASP A 114 21.05 -1.80 9.45
CA ASP A 114 22.05 -2.60 10.15
C ASP A 114 22.08 -2.28 11.65
N ALA A 115 22.72 -3.15 12.44
CA ALA A 115 22.78 -3.01 13.89
C ALA A 115 23.38 -1.65 14.34
N TYR A 116 24.38 -1.13 13.63
CA TYR A 116 24.98 0.16 13.97
C TYR A 116 24.00 1.31 13.70
N SER A 117 23.35 1.29 12.54
CA SER A 117 22.32 2.26 12.16
C SER A 117 21.14 2.27 13.14
N LEU A 118 20.70 1.09 13.60
CA LEU A 118 19.63 0.96 14.59
C LEU A 118 20.04 1.54 15.95
N HIS A 119 21.24 1.21 16.45
CA HIS A 119 21.74 1.76 17.72
C HIS A 119 21.96 3.27 17.65
N LYS A 120 22.50 3.76 16.54
CA LYS A 120 22.65 5.20 16.32
C LYS A 120 21.29 5.89 16.34
N LYS A 121 20.29 5.31 15.67
CA LYS A 121 18.92 5.85 15.66
C LYS A 121 18.33 5.90 17.06
N PHE A 122 18.53 4.85 17.86
CA PHE A 122 18.10 4.80 19.25
C PHE A 122 18.70 5.98 20.04
N VAL A 123 20.02 6.18 19.98
CA VAL A 123 20.73 7.26 20.70
C VAL A 123 20.27 8.65 20.23
N ASP A 124 20.11 8.85 18.92
CA ASP A 124 19.67 10.13 18.34
C ASP A 124 18.19 10.47 18.67
N SER A 125 17.45 9.51 19.23
CA SER A 125 16.01 9.57 19.44
C SER A 125 15.58 9.44 20.90
N LEU A 126 16.53 9.38 21.83
CA LEU A 126 16.32 9.60 23.26
C LEU A 126 15.77 11.02 23.54
#